data_AF-A0A7R8V6P6-F1
#
_entry.id   AF-A0A7R8V6P6-F1
#
_cell.length_a   1.000
_cell.length_b   1.000
_cell.length_c   1.000
_cell.angle_alpha   90.00
_cell.angle_beta   90.00
_cell.angle_gamma   90.00
#
_symmetry.space_group_name_H-M   'P 1'
#
loop_
_entity.id
_entity.type
_entity.pdbx_description
1 polymer ?
#
loop_
_entity_poly.entity_id
_entity_poly.type
_entity_poly.pdbx_seq_one_letter_code
_entity_poly.pdbx_strand_id
1 'polypeptide(L)'
;MGASQLMAFLVFITFVIDCVMLVAPNNHKKYYLIVLLFILCKLIEMAVPVSLAANLNATTADLFDNNELNGFTTMARFRDAPPVKGWSCYCWNSTNEFAEELECRCEGDALLRIPQKLQLGMNRLTITKAGLPLLRNTGLKLYGSTLRDVTLTDLSNFESIQPGAFESVKNLRTIYISHAPKLVYLTKDVFYGIADTIKTM
;
A
#
# COMPACT_ATOMS: atom_id res chain seq x y z
N MET A 1 23.53 -10.00 23.74
CA MET A 1 23.25 -11.41 23.36
C MET A 1 24.54 -12.19 23.50
N GLY A 2 24.56 -13.26 24.30
CA GLY A 2 25.77 -14.09 24.45
C GLY A 2 26.07 -14.88 23.17
N ALA A 3 27.35 -15.16 22.89
CA ALA A 3 27.82 -15.84 21.67
C ALA A 3 27.11 -17.18 21.41
N SER A 4 26.69 -17.88 22.47
CA SER A 4 25.93 -19.13 22.43
C SER A 4 24.50 -18.98 21.89
N GLN A 5 23.84 -17.83 22.12
CA GLN A 5 22.51 -17.58 21.55
C GLN A 5 22.57 -17.18 20.08
N LEU A 6 23.62 -16.48 19.67
CA LEU A 6 23.84 -16.12 18.26
C LEU A 6 24.04 -17.38 17.40
N MET A 7 24.81 -18.35 17.88
CA MET A 7 25.05 -19.61 17.17
C MET A 7 23.79 -20.45 17.03
N ALA A 8 22.97 -20.56 18.09
CA ALA A 8 21.68 -21.26 18.01
C ALA A 8 20.72 -20.61 17.01
N PHE A 9 20.72 -19.27 16.94
CA PHE A 9 19.89 -18.51 16.02
C PHE A 9 20.32 -18.68 14.56
N LEU A 10 21.64 -18.67 14.29
CA LEU A 10 22.19 -18.90 12.96
C LEU A 10 21.88 -20.32 12.46
N VAL A 11 21.98 -21.34 13.33
CA VAL A 11 21.63 -22.72 12.99
C VAL A 11 20.13 -22.85 12.65
N PHE A 12 19.26 -22.15 13.39
CA PHE A 12 17.83 -22.15 13.12
C PHE A 12 17.49 -21.48 11.77
N ILE A 13 18.15 -20.35 11.45
CA ILE A 13 17.97 -19.67 10.17
C ILE A 13 18.42 -20.58 9.01
N THR A 14 19.58 -21.23 9.11
CA THR A 14 20.04 -22.15 8.06
C THR A 14 19.08 -23.31 7.85
N PHE A 15 18.52 -23.89 8.92
CA PHE A 15 17.55 -24.97 8.82
C PHE A 15 16.25 -24.54 8.13
N VAL A 16 15.75 -23.33 8.43
CA VAL A 16 14.56 -22.77 7.78
C VAL A 16 14.81 -22.51 6.29
N ILE A 17 16.00 -22.02 5.92
CA ILE A 17 16.38 -21.79 4.52
C ILE A 17 16.39 -23.11 3.74
N ASP A 18 17.04 -24.15 4.29
CA ASP A 18 17.14 -25.45 3.65
C ASP A 18 15.75 -26.10 3.48
N CYS A 19 14.89 -26.01 4.50
CA CYS A 19 13.51 -26.50 4.42
C CYS A 19 12.68 -25.79 3.34
N VAL A 20 12.79 -24.47 3.23
CA VAL A 20 12.03 -23.68 2.23
C VAL A 20 12.52 -23.97 0.81
N MET A 21 13.83 -24.14 0.62
CA MET A 21 14.42 -24.43 -0.69
C MET A 21 14.15 -25.86 -1.19
N LEU A 22 13.90 -26.82 -0.28
CA LEU A 22 13.58 -28.20 -0.63
C LEU A 22 12.13 -28.40 -1.10
N VAL A 23 11.19 -27.59 -0.61
CA VAL A 23 9.74 -27.78 -0.84
C VAL A 23 9.20 -26.93 -2.00
N ALA A 24 9.90 -25.87 -2.42
CA ALA A 24 9.37 -24.91 -3.39
C ALA A 24 9.60 -25.31 -4.87
N PRO A 25 8.57 -25.26 -5.74
CA PRO A 25 8.73 -25.46 -7.19
C PRO A 25 9.57 -24.34 -7.84
N ASN A 26 10.38 -24.69 -8.84
CA ASN A 26 11.47 -23.85 -9.38
C ASN A 26 11.06 -22.42 -9.79
N ASN A 27 9.83 -22.20 -10.24
CA ASN A 27 9.36 -20.88 -10.69
C ASN A 27 9.09 -19.88 -9.55
N HIS A 28 9.01 -20.33 -8.30
CA HIS A 28 8.70 -19.47 -7.15
C HIS A 28 9.90 -19.19 -6.23
N LYS A 29 11.06 -19.80 -6.47
CA LYS A 29 12.26 -19.64 -5.63
C LYS A 29 12.72 -18.19 -5.48
N LYS A 30 12.50 -17.34 -6.50
CA LYS A 30 12.82 -15.90 -6.45
C LYS A 30 11.98 -15.14 -5.42
N TYR A 31 10.68 -15.48 -5.31
CA TYR A 31 9.77 -14.82 -4.37
C TYR A 31 10.11 -15.20 -2.92
N TYR A 32 10.45 -16.47 -2.68
CA TYR A 32 10.88 -16.92 -1.36
C TYR A 32 12.20 -16.28 -0.93
N LEU A 33 13.16 -16.10 -1.86
CA LEU A 33 14.42 -15.41 -1.57
C LEU A 33 14.18 -13.95 -1.17
N ILE A 34 13.25 -13.25 -1.84
CA ILE A 34 12.89 -11.87 -1.52
C ILE A 34 12.21 -11.79 -0.14
N VAL A 35 11.23 -12.65 0.13
CA VAL A 35 10.55 -12.70 1.45
C VAL A 35 11.55 -13.01 2.57
N LEU A 36 12.48 -13.93 2.33
CA LEU A 36 13.53 -14.27 3.29
C LEU A 36 14.49 -13.09 3.54
N LEU A 37 14.85 -12.33 2.48
CA LEU A 37 15.63 -11.10 2.60
C LEU A 37 14.92 -10.03 3.43
N PHE A 38 13.61 -9.88 3.25
CA PHE A 38 12.80 -8.97 4.05
C PHE A 38 12.74 -9.38 5.53
N ILE A 39 12.59 -10.67 5.81
CA ILE A 39 12.59 -11.21 7.18
C ILE A 39 13.96 -11.01 7.84
N LEU A 40 15.05 -11.30 7.12
CA LEU A 40 16.42 -11.08 7.61
C LEU A 40 16.70 -9.60 7.87
N CYS A 41 16.23 -8.69 7.01
CA CYS A 41 16.39 -7.25 7.21
C CYS A 41 15.66 -6.77 8.48
N LYS A 42 14.43 -7.27 8.72
CA LYS A 42 13.66 -7.00 9.94
C LYS A 42 14.32 -7.56 11.20
N LEU A 43 14.94 -8.73 11.12
CA LEU A 43 15.66 -9.34 12.25
C LEU A 43 16.97 -8.60 12.56
N ILE A 44 17.65 -8.05 11.55
CA ILE A 44 18.83 -7.21 11.74
C ILE A 44 18.46 -5.88 12.42
N GLU A 45 17.33 -5.26 12.06
CA GLU A 45 16.81 -4.08 12.76
C GLU A 45 16.55 -4.34 14.25
N MET A 46 16.10 -5.55 14.59
CA MET A 46 15.83 -5.95 15.98
C MET A 46 17.10 -6.26 16.80
N ALA A 47 18.26 -6.42 16.15
CA ALA A 47 19.51 -6.81 16.80
C ALA A 47 20.46 -5.63 17.10
N VAL A 48 20.13 -4.40 16.70
CA VAL A 48 20.94 -3.20 16.99
C VAL A 48 20.42 -2.52 18.26
N PRO A 49 21.14 -2.58 19.40
CA PRO A 49 20.82 -1.73 20.53
C PRO A 49 21.10 -0.27 20.17
N VAL A 50 20.05 0.56 20.25
CA VAL A 50 20.11 2.02 20.11
C VAL A 50 21.04 2.59 21.17
N SER A 51 22.31 2.80 20.82
CA SER A 51 23.25 3.59 21.61
C SER A 51 24.41 4.08 20.73
N LEU A 52 24.10 4.93 19.74
CA LEU A 52 24.98 6.03 19.34
C LEU A 52 24.20 7.00 18.43
N ALA A 53 23.24 7.72 19.01
CA ALA A 53 22.76 8.97 18.44
C ALA A 53 23.62 10.08 19.03
N ALA A 54 24.72 10.43 18.35
CA ALA A 54 25.42 11.69 18.58
C ALA A 54 26.20 12.10 17.33
N ASN A 55 25.92 13.34 16.89
CA ASN A 55 26.64 14.17 15.93
C ASN A 55 26.59 13.81 14.45
N LEU A 56 25.71 14.53 13.75
CA LEU A 56 26.10 15.40 12.63
C LEU A 56 24.95 16.40 12.40
N ASN A 57 25.04 17.54 13.08
CA ASN A 57 24.28 18.73 12.76
C ASN A 57 25.17 19.69 11.97
N ALA A 58 24.57 20.34 10.98
CA ALA A 58 25.01 21.54 10.27
C ALA A 58 26.20 21.33 9.31
N THR A 59 26.02 21.52 8.00
CA THR A 59 26.09 22.82 7.33
C THR A 59 25.92 22.60 5.81
N THR A 60 25.70 23.69 5.07
CA THR A 60 25.59 23.82 3.60
C THR A 60 24.19 23.58 3.00
N ALA A 61 23.28 24.48 3.34
CA ALA A 61 22.50 25.15 2.31
C ALA A 61 23.43 26.11 1.53
N ASP A 62 23.08 26.35 0.27
CA ASP A 62 23.70 27.25 -0.72
C ASP A 62 24.82 26.66 -1.59
N LEU A 63 24.66 26.92 -2.90
CA LEU A 63 25.59 26.75 -4.04
C LEU A 63 25.44 25.45 -4.86
N PHE A 64 24.56 25.42 -5.86
CA PHE A 64 24.86 25.90 -7.22
C PHE A 64 23.70 25.65 -8.19
N ASP A 65 23.44 26.71 -8.95
CA ASP A 65 22.44 26.87 -9.99
C ASP A 65 23.03 26.48 -11.36
N ASN A 66 22.15 25.97 -12.23
CA ASN A 66 22.18 26.00 -13.70
C ASN A 66 23.26 25.26 -14.52
N ASN A 67 22.81 24.28 -15.33
CA ASN A 67 23.11 24.30 -16.77
C ASN A 67 22.04 23.54 -17.60
N GLU A 68 21.38 24.27 -18.51
CA GLU A 68 20.67 23.83 -19.74
C GLU A 68 21.71 23.21 -20.72
N LEU A 69 21.48 22.38 -21.73
CA LEU A 69 20.37 22.03 -22.63
C LEU A 69 20.79 20.72 -23.37
N ASN A 70 19.83 20.07 -24.06
CA ASN A 70 19.90 18.92 -25.01
C ASN A 70 19.20 17.69 -24.40
N GLY A 71 18.10 17.12 -24.88
CA GLY A 71 17.34 17.26 -26.10
C GLY A 71 16.64 15.90 -26.33
N PHE A 72 15.30 15.92 -26.37
CA PHE A 72 14.41 14.91 -27.00
C PHE A 72 13.98 13.62 -26.23
N THR A 73 12.65 13.42 -26.30
CA THR A 73 11.78 12.22 -26.12
C THR A 73 11.41 11.62 -24.74
N THR A 74 10.19 11.98 -24.32
CA THR A 74 9.10 11.12 -23.77
C THR A 74 9.41 10.11 -22.65
N MET A 75 9.23 10.55 -21.39
CA MET A 75 8.48 9.82 -20.36
C MET A 75 7.95 10.86 -19.35
N ALA A 76 6.64 11.10 -19.33
CA ALA A 76 6.01 11.98 -18.35
C ALA A 76 6.05 11.34 -16.96
N ARG A 77 7.15 11.55 -16.22
CA ARG A 77 7.13 11.43 -14.76
C ARG A 77 6.25 12.56 -14.23
N PHE A 78 5.01 12.25 -13.87
CA PHE A 78 4.23 13.09 -12.97
C PHE A 78 4.87 13.00 -11.58
N ARG A 79 5.92 13.80 -11.38
CA ARG A 79 6.49 14.08 -10.08
C ARG A 79 5.62 15.10 -9.37
N ASP A 80 5.14 14.67 -8.20
CA ASP A 80 5.01 15.47 -7.00
C ASP A 80 3.90 16.53 -7.00
N ALA A 81 2.66 16.08 -6.74
CA ALA A 81 1.78 16.89 -5.91
C ALA A 81 2.51 17.15 -4.58
N PRO A 82 2.53 18.39 -4.06
CA PRO A 82 3.22 18.69 -2.80
C PRO A 82 2.70 17.74 -1.71
N PRO A 83 3.59 17.15 -0.88
CA PRO A 83 3.17 16.22 0.15
C PRO A 83 2.17 16.93 1.05
N VAL A 84 0.91 16.47 1.01
CA VAL A 84 -0.08 16.96 1.95
C VAL A 84 0.41 16.51 3.31
N LYS A 85 0.70 17.46 4.20
CA LYS A 85 1.33 17.15 5.49
C LYS A 85 0.50 16.09 6.22
N GLY A 86 1.06 14.88 6.36
CA GLY A 86 0.43 13.77 7.08
C GLY A 86 -0.27 12.70 6.23
N TRP A 87 -0.27 12.79 4.89
CA TRP A 87 -0.65 11.66 4.02
C TRP A 87 -0.05 11.74 2.61
N SER A 88 0.06 10.60 1.95
CA SER A 88 0.61 10.46 0.60
C SER A 88 -0.11 9.40 -0.21
N CYS A 89 -0.12 9.55 -1.53
CA CYS A 89 -0.55 8.51 -2.45
C CYS A 89 0.50 8.29 -3.53
N TYR A 90 0.67 7.03 -3.92
CA TYR A 90 1.56 6.61 -4.98
C TYR A 90 0.75 5.78 -5.96
N CYS A 91 0.87 6.07 -7.25
CA CYS A 91 0.20 5.32 -8.31
C CYS A 91 1.24 4.71 -9.24
N TRP A 92 0.99 3.48 -9.70
CA TRP A 92 1.83 2.77 -10.65
C TRP A 92 0.99 1.84 -11.53
N ASN A 93 1.52 1.51 -12.70
CA ASN A 93 0.94 0.45 -13.52
C ASN A 93 1.41 -0.88 -12.97
N SER A 94 0.48 -1.70 -12.51
CA SER A 94 0.73 -3.07 -12.08
C SER A 94 0.47 -4.00 -13.25
N THR A 95 1.45 -4.86 -13.56
CA THR A 95 1.28 -5.92 -14.56
C THR A 95 0.71 -7.13 -13.86
N ASN A 96 -0.60 -7.31 -13.95
CA ASN A 96 -1.23 -8.57 -13.58
C ASN A 96 -1.15 -9.53 -14.78
N GLU A 97 -1.28 -10.84 -14.55
CA GLU A 97 -1.11 -11.91 -15.57
C GLU A 97 -1.97 -11.76 -16.85
N PHE A 98 -2.92 -10.82 -16.87
CA PHE A 98 -3.88 -10.63 -17.95
C PHE A 98 -3.93 -9.20 -18.55
N ALA A 99 -3.43 -8.17 -17.86
CA ALA A 99 -3.42 -6.78 -18.34
C ALA A 99 -2.60 -5.84 -17.43
N GLU A 100 -2.14 -4.71 -18.00
CA GLU A 100 -1.69 -3.56 -17.22
C GLU A 100 -2.90 -2.89 -16.56
N GLU A 101 -2.89 -2.80 -15.22
CA GLU A 101 -3.91 -2.13 -14.44
C GLU A 101 -3.29 -0.97 -13.65
N LEU A 102 -3.94 0.19 -13.65
CA LEU A 102 -3.49 1.35 -12.89
C LEU A 102 -3.91 1.17 -11.42
N GLU A 103 -2.92 1.11 -10.54
CA GLU A 103 -3.09 0.95 -9.10
C GLU A 103 -2.64 2.20 -8.37
N CYS A 104 -3.41 2.64 -7.37
CA CYS A 104 -2.97 3.66 -6.43
C CYS A 104 -3.08 3.16 -4.99
N ARG A 105 -2.06 3.50 -4.20
CA ARG A 105 -2.00 3.25 -2.77
C ARG A 105 -1.87 4.57 -2.01
N CYS A 106 -2.73 4.76 -1.02
CA CYS A 106 -2.79 5.94 -0.19
C CYS A 106 -2.60 5.57 1.29
N GLU A 107 -1.83 6.38 2.01
CA GLU A 107 -1.52 6.17 3.42
C GLU A 107 -1.32 7.48 4.20
N GLY A 108 -1.52 7.42 5.52
CA GLY A 108 -1.26 8.50 6.46
C GLY A 108 -2.50 8.93 7.25
N ASP A 109 -2.31 9.21 8.54
CA ASP A 109 -3.40 9.50 9.47
C ASP A 109 -4.20 10.76 9.12
N ALA A 110 -3.59 11.72 8.41
CA ALA A 110 -4.30 12.92 7.96
C ALA A 110 -5.22 12.66 6.75
N LEU A 111 -5.23 11.44 6.20
CA LEU A 111 -6.13 11.03 5.12
C LEU A 111 -7.53 10.74 5.66
N LEU A 112 -8.32 11.79 5.81
CA LEU A 112 -9.69 11.72 6.35
C LEU A 112 -10.76 11.41 5.30
N ARG A 113 -10.43 11.46 4.00
CA ARG A 113 -11.34 11.27 2.87
C ARG A 113 -10.59 10.69 1.68
N ILE A 114 -11.30 9.98 0.79
CA ILE A 114 -10.72 9.50 -0.47
C ILE A 114 -10.29 10.70 -1.33
N PRO A 115 -9.02 10.78 -1.78
CA PRO A 115 -8.55 11.89 -2.59
C PRO A 115 -9.30 11.95 -3.92
N GLN A 116 -9.69 13.16 -4.33
CA GLN A 116 -10.46 13.41 -5.56
C GLN A 116 -9.58 13.88 -6.73
N LYS A 117 -8.26 13.80 -6.57
CA LYS A 117 -7.26 14.22 -7.57
C LYS A 117 -6.28 13.08 -7.88
N LEU A 118 -6.71 11.82 -7.72
CA LEU A 118 -5.92 10.68 -8.18
C LEU A 118 -6.04 10.57 -9.70
N GLN A 119 -5.16 9.78 -10.28
CA GLN A 119 -5.13 9.55 -11.72
C GLN A 119 -6.45 8.92 -12.20
N LEU A 120 -7.03 9.49 -13.26
CA LEU A 120 -8.23 8.94 -13.90
C LEU A 120 -7.90 7.61 -14.57
N GLY A 121 -8.89 6.73 -14.66
CA GLY A 121 -8.70 5.38 -15.22
C GLY A 121 -8.13 4.36 -14.23
N MET A 122 -8.00 4.71 -12.95
CA MET A 122 -7.54 3.81 -11.90
C MET A 122 -8.44 2.59 -11.77
N ASN A 123 -7.82 1.41 -11.76
CA ASN A 123 -8.50 0.12 -11.63
C ASN A 123 -8.48 -0.39 -10.18
N ARG A 124 -7.44 -0.08 -9.42
CA ARG A 124 -7.24 -0.58 -8.05
C ARG A 124 -6.94 0.56 -7.10
N LEU A 125 -7.70 0.66 -6.01
CA LEU A 125 -7.46 1.62 -4.94
C LEU A 125 -7.19 0.88 -3.63
N THR A 126 -6.02 1.14 -3.05
CA THR A 126 -5.65 0.67 -1.71
C THR A 126 -5.53 1.85 -0.75
N ILE A 127 -6.30 1.86 0.33
CA ILE A 127 -6.16 2.80 1.44
C ILE A 127 -5.71 2.01 2.66
N THR A 128 -4.54 2.37 3.19
CA THR A 128 -3.92 1.70 4.33
C THR A 128 -3.48 2.73 5.37
N LYS A 129 -3.55 2.40 6.67
CA LYS A 129 -3.04 3.27 7.75
C LYS A 129 -3.50 4.73 7.60
N ALA A 130 -4.82 4.91 7.45
CA ALA A 130 -5.43 6.20 7.20
C ALA A 130 -6.41 6.55 8.32
N GLY A 131 -6.56 7.86 8.60
CA GLY A 131 -7.53 8.38 9.55
C GLY A 131 -8.96 8.44 9.02
N LEU A 132 -9.28 7.74 7.92
CA LEU A 132 -10.56 7.74 7.23
C LEU A 132 -11.66 7.20 8.16
N PRO A 133 -12.63 8.04 8.61
CA PRO A 133 -13.66 7.58 9.54
C PRO A 133 -14.90 7.03 8.81
N LEU A 134 -15.15 7.52 7.60
CA LEU A 134 -16.38 7.28 6.84
C LEU A 134 -16.09 7.20 5.35
N LEU A 135 -16.54 6.12 4.72
CA LEU A 135 -16.61 6.05 3.25
C LEU A 135 -17.90 6.70 2.77
N ARG A 136 -17.78 7.86 2.11
CA ARG A 136 -18.93 8.59 1.55
C ARG A 136 -19.41 8.00 0.23
N ASN A 137 -20.69 8.17 -0.08
CA ASN A 137 -21.28 7.78 -1.38
C ASN A 137 -20.71 8.53 -2.59
N THR A 138 -20.13 9.70 -2.36
CA THR A 138 -19.40 10.47 -3.37
C THR A 138 -17.92 10.10 -3.44
N GLY A 139 -17.38 9.35 -2.48
CA GLY A 139 -15.94 9.13 -2.32
C GLY A 139 -15.31 8.41 -3.50
N LEU A 140 -16.01 7.45 -4.10
CA LEU A 140 -15.54 6.65 -5.23
C LEU A 140 -16.12 7.07 -6.58
N LYS A 141 -17.05 8.04 -6.58
CA LYS A 141 -17.85 8.40 -7.77
C LYS A 141 -16.99 8.83 -8.96
N LEU A 142 -15.91 9.56 -8.71
CA LEU A 142 -14.99 10.04 -9.76
C LEU A 142 -14.30 8.88 -10.51
N TYR A 143 -14.11 7.74 -9.85
CA TYR A 143 -13.38 6.59 -10.39
C TYR A 143 -14.32 5.45 -10.84
N GLY A 144 -15.64 5.61 -10.66
CA GLY A 144 -16.62 4.53 -10.79
C GLY A 144 -16.71 3.86 -12.16
N SER A 145 -16.27 4.54 -13.24
CA SER A 145 -16.25 3.95 -14.59
C SER A 145 -15.16 2.90 -14.79
N THR A 146 -14.07 2.95 -14.02
CA THR A 146 -12.86 2.13 -14.27
C THR A 146 -12.40 1.33 -13.06
N LEU A 147 -12.80 1.77 -11.86
CA LEU A 147 -12.45 1.14 -10.61
C LEU A 147 -13.07 -0.27 -10.53
N ARG A 148 -12.23 -1.24 -10.21
CA ARG A 148 -12.56 -2.66 -10.12
C ARG A 148 -12.34 -3.17 -8.71
N ASP A 149 -11.25 -2.77 -8.07
CA ASP A 149 -10.88 -3.31 -6.75
C ASP A 149 -10.64 -2.19 -5.74
N VAL A 150 -11.23 -2.37 -4.56
CA VAL A 150 -11.12 -1.45 -3.43
C VAL A 150 -10.64 -2.20 -2.20
N THR A 151 -9.48 -1.81 -1.69
CA THR A 151 -8.84 -2.39 -0.52
C THR A 151 -8.78 -1.33 0.60
N LEU A 152 -9.44 -1.60 1.71
CA LEU A 152 -9.46 -0.77 2.91
C LEU A 152 -8.85 -1.59 4.06
N THR A 153 -7.62 -1.30 4.44
CA THR A 153 -6.88 -2.09 5.43
C THR A 153 -6.26 -1.20 6.51
N ASP A 154 -6.10 -1.73 7.72
CA ASP A 154 -5.44 -1.03 8.83
C ASP A 154 -6.04 0.34 9.12
N LEU A 155 -7.37 0.42 9.13
CA LEU A 155 -8.11 1.66 9.34
C LEU A 155 -8.66 1.72 10.77
N SER A 156 -7.83 2.19 11.70
CA SER A 156 -8.13 2.24 13.14
C SER A 156 -9.33 3.13 13.49
N ASN A 157 -9.65 4.11 12.64
CA ASN A 157 -10.75 5.05 12.82
C ASN A 157 -11.96 4.80 11.93
N PHE A 158 -11.95 3.78 11.07
CA PHE A 158 -13.02 3.55 10.11
C PHE A 158 -14.26 2.96 10.77
N GLU A 159 -15.32 3.75 10.84
CA GLU A 159 -16.52 3.47 11.62
C GLU A 159 -17.71 3.05 10.76
N SER A 160 -17.87 3.65 9.58
CA SER A 160 -19.05 3.38 8.76
C SER A 160 -18.84 3.61 7.27
N ILE A 161 -19.74 3.01 6.50
CA ILE A 161 -19.85 3.16 5.05
C ILE A 161 -21.23 3.73 4.76
N GLN A 162 -21.31 4.82 4.00
CA GLN A 162 -22.60 5.42 3.65
C GLN A 162 -23.40 4.50 2.72
N PRO A 163 -24.74 4.54 2.80
CA PRO A 163 -25.62 3.93 1.80
C PRO A 163 -25.23 4.35 0.37
N GLY A 164 -25.18 3.38 -0.55
CA GLY A 164 -24.79 3.61 -1.94
C GLY A 164 -23.31 3.98 -2.14
N ALA A 165 -22.44 3.69 -1.16
CA ALA A 165 -20.99 3.94 -1.26
C ALA A 165 -20.36 3.46 -2.58
N PHE A 166 -20.87 2.35 -3.09
CA PHE A 166 -20.35 1.69 -4.28
C PHE A 166 -21.29 1.77 -5.49
N GLU A 167 -22.41 2.49 -5.38
CA GLU A 167 -23.47 2.54 -6.41
C GLU A 167 -22.93 2.98 -7.78
N SER A 168 -21.96 3.89 -7.79
CA SER A 168 -21.33 4.45 -8.98
C SER A 168 -20.25 3.55 -9.60
N VAL A 169 -19.79 2.50 -8.90
CA VAL A 169 -18.70 1.64 -9.32
C VAL A 169 -19.24 0.38 -9.99
N LYS A 170 -19.61 0.49 -11.27
CA LYS A 170 -20.32 -0.58 -11.99
C LYS A 170 -19.44 -1.79 -12.35
N ASN A 171 -18.13 -1.61 -12.36
CA ASN A 171 -17.15 -2.63 -12.72
C ASN A 171 -16.48 -3.28 -11.50
N LEU A 172 -17.06 -3.09 -10.31
CA LEU A 172 -16.48 -3.56 -9.06
C LEU A 172 -16.44 -5.10 -9.02
N ARG A 173 -15.26 -5.64 -8.73
CA ARG A 173 -14.98 -7.08 -8.63
C ARG A 173 -14.67 -7.49 -7.21
N THR A 174 -13.85 -6.72 -6.50
CA THR A 174 -13.44 -7.04 -5.13
C THR A 174 -13.50 -5.83 -4.22
N ILE A 175 -14.16 -6.03 -3.08
CA ILE A 175 -14.08 -5.13 -1.92
C ILE A 175 -13.38 -5.93 -0.82
N TYR A 176 -12.19 -5.51 -0.43
CA TYR A 176 -11.46 -6.10 0.67
C TYR A 176 -11.40 -5.12 1.83
N ILE A 177 -12.01 -5.47 2.96
CA ILE A 177 -11.95 -4.67 4.18
C ILE A 177 -11.35 -5.55 5.27
N SER A 178 -10.22 -5.14 5.84
CA SER A 178 -9.56 -5.86 6.92
C SER A 178 -9.01 -4.90 7.97
N HIS A 179 -8.82 -5.37 9.19
CA HIS A 179 -8.23 -4.58 10.28
C HIS A 179 -8.89 -3.20 10.46
N ALA A 180 -10.23 -3.18 10.49
CA ALA A 180 -11.05 -1.99 10.75
C ALA A 180 -11.87 -2.20 12.03
N PRO A 181 -11.26 -2.06 13.23
CA PRO A 181 -11.87 -2.49 14.49
C PRO A 181 -13.12 -1.71 14.91
N LYS A 182 -13.31 -0.50 14.36
CA LYS A 182 -14.50 0.33 14.63
C LYS A 182 -15.64 0.13 13.63
N LEU A 183 -15.43 -0.65 12.57
CA LEU A 183 -16.46 -0.96 11.60
C LEU A 183 -17.31 -2.14 12.13
N VAL A 184 -18.25 -1.83 13.02
CA VAL A 184 -19.03 -2.85 13.74
C VAL A 184 -20.16 -3.42 12.89
N TYR A 185 -20.77 -2.60 12.03
CA TYR A 185 -21.90 -3.01 11.19
C TYR A 185 -21.84 -2.35 9.81
N LEU A 186 -22.37 -3.07 8.82
CA LEU A 186 -22.65 -2.52 7.49
C LEU A 186 -24.16 -2.35 7.36
N THR A 187 -24.59 -1.17 6.91
CA THR A 187 -26.02 -0.94 6.64
C THR A 187 -26.43 -1.71 5.38
N LYS A 188 -27.71 -2.12 5.31
CA LYS A 188 -28.25 -2.90 4.18
C LYS A 188 -27.98 -2.25 2.83
N ASP A 189 -28.00 -0.92 2.80
CA ASP A 189 -27.94 -0.14 1.57
C ASP A 189 -26.51 0.22 1.15
N VAL A 190 -25.47 -0.25 1.86
CA VAL A 190 -24.06 -0.03 1.45
C VAL A 190 -23.79 -0.55 0.04
N PHE A 191 -24.35 -1.73 -0.28
CA PHE A 191 -24.19 -2.39 -1.58
C PHE A 191 -25.32 -2.09 -2.56
N TYR A 192 -26.13 -1.05 -2.28
CA TYR A 192 -27.16 -0.60 -3.21
C TYR A 192 -26.56 -0.30 -4.59
N GLY A 193 -27.22 -0.79 -5.64
CA GLY A 193 -26.79 -0.63 -7.03
C GLY A 193 -25.71 -1.60 -7.53
N ILE A 194 -25.18 -2.46 -6.65
CA ILE A 194 -24.23 -3.55 -6.99
C ILE A 194 -24.53 -4.88 -6.27
N ALA A 195 -25.63 -4.96 -5.53
CA ALA A 195 -26.00 -6.15 -4.76
C ALA A 195 -26.14 -7.40 -5.64
N ASP A 196 -26.68 -7.25 -6.85
CA ASP A 196 -26.88 -8.36 -7.79
C ASP A 196 -25.57 -8.88 -8.41
N THR A 197 -24.48 -8.11 -8.31
CA THR A 197 -23.17 -8.45 -8.88
C THR A 197 -22.19 -9.00 -7.84
N ILE A 198 -22.46 -8.82 -6.55
CA ILE A 198 -21.58 -9.28 -5.47
C ILE A 198 -22.01 -10.65 -4.95
N LYS A 199 -21.08 -11.60 -4.95
CA LYS A 199 -21.20 -12.87 -4.23
C LYS A 199 -20.34 -12.79 -2.96
N THR A 200 -20.94 -13.01 -1.80
CA THR A 200 -20.20 -13.19 -0.53
C THR A 200 -19.66 -14.61 -0.49
N MET A 201 -18.34 -14.78 -0.33
CA MET A 201 -17.68 -16.06 -0.06
C MET A 201 -17.20 -16.11 1.39
#